data_AF-A0A3D2PTY7-F1
#
_entry.id   AF-A0A3D2PTY7-F1
#
_cell.length_a   1.000
_cell.length_b   1.000
_cell.length_c   1.000
_cell.angle_alpha   90.00
_cell.angle_beta   90.00
_cell.angle_gamma   90.00
#
_symmetry.space_group_name_H-M   'P 1'
#
loop_
_entity.id
_entity.type
_entity.pdbx_description
1 polymer ?
#
loop_
_entity_poly.entity_id
_entity_poly.type
_entity_poly.pdbx_seq_one_letter_code
_entity_poly.pdbx_strand_id
1 'polypeptide(L)' 'MSKARTEVAQLENMVGTGKKKFVRYAEGAQLYSLGLHTFQEIAKEANAVYRVKRCILVNTEKVDEYLENFCEA' A
#
# COMPACT_ATOMS: atom_id res chain seq x y z
N MET A 1 -20.88 23.83 4.96
CA MET A 1 -19.41 23.97 4.88
C MET A 1 -18.80 22.59 4.74
N SER A 2 -18.20 22.30 3.59
CA SER A 2 -17.49 21.06 3.30
C SER A 2 -16.42 20.83 4.38
N LYS A 3 -16.46 19.69 5.07
CA LYS A 3 -15.43 19.33 6.05
C LYS A 3 -14.06 19.51 5.38
N ALA A 4 -13.29 20.47 5.88
CA ALA A 4 -11.92 20.67 5.42
C ALA A 4 -11.22 19.32 5.55
N ARG A 5 -10.67 18.84 4.43
CA ARG A 5 -9.83 17.65 4.37
C ARG A 5 -8.70 17.87 5.36
N THR A 6 -8.77 17.21 6.52
CA THR A 6 -7.72 17.24 7.52
C THR A 6 -6.40 16.85 6.85
N GLU A 7 -5.37 17.65 7.07
CA GLU A 7 -4.11 17.62 6.33
C GLU A 7 -3.44 16.24 6.33
N VAL A 8 -3.03 15.82 5.13
CA VAL A 8 -2.44 14.51 4.81
C VAL A 8 -0.97 14.40 5.27
N ALA A 9 -0.38 15.48 5.81
CA ALA A 9 1.04 15.58 6.13
C ALA A 9 1.52 14.57 7.21
N GLN A 10 0.67 14.23 8.20
CA GLN A 10 1.01 13.18 9.18
C GLN A 10 0.88 11.76 8.60
N LEU A 11 0.03 11.59 7.58
CA LEU A 11 -0.16 10.30 6.93
C LEU A 11 1.05 9.89 6.10
N GLU A 12 1.66 10.84 5.36
CA GLU A 12 2.88 10.61 4.58
C GLU A 12 4.05 10.18 5.45
N ASN A 13 4.23 10.82 6.62
CA ASN A 13 5.26 10.44 7.58
C ASN A 13 5.04 9.02 8.15
N MET A 14 3.80 8.63 8.45
CA MET A 14 3.52 7.27 8.93
C MET A 14 3.67 6.20 7.85
N VAL A 15 3.36 6.53 6.59
CA VAL A 15 3.60 5.68 5.40
C VAL A 15 5.11 5.51 5.20
N GLY A 16 5.89 6.58 5.28
CA GLY A 16 7.36 6.53 5.17
C GLY A 16 8.05 5.77 6.31
N THR A 17 7.44 5.69 7.50
CA THR A 17 7.98 4.87 8.61
C THR A 17 7.60 3.38 8.55
N GLY A 18 6.87 2.91 7.54
CA GLY A 18 6.47 1.49 7.41
C GLY A 18 5.47 1.00 8.46
N LYS A 19 4.84 1.89 9.24
CA LYS A 19 3.98 1.53 10.38
C LYS A 19 2.52 1.23 10.03
N LYS A 20 2.10 1.46 8.78
CA LYS A 20 0.73 1.16 8.36
C LYS A 20 0.64 -0.24 7.76
N LYS A 21 -0.03 -1.14 8.46
CA LYS A 21 -0.32 -2.51 8.00
C LYS A 21 -1.18 -2.57 6.74
N PHE A 22 -2.03 -1.56 6.51
CA PHE A 22 -2.92 -1.52 5.34
C PHE A 22 -2.82 -0.17 4.62
N VAL A 23 -2.61 -0.24 3.31
CA VAL A 23 -2.51 0.92 2.42
C VAL A 23 -3.46 0.78 1.22
N ARG A 24 -3.86 1.89 0.61
CA ARG A 24 -4.53 1.83 -0.71
C ARG A 24 -3.50 1.69 -1.83
N TYR A 25 -3.93 1.30 -3.03
CA TYR A 25 -3.02 1.18 -4.18
C TYR A 25 -2.19 2.43 -4.47
N ALA A 26 -2.80 3.62 -4.38
CA ALA A 26 -2.07 4.86 -4.62
C ALA A 26 -1.00 5.13 -3.55
N GLU A 27 -1.33 4.89 -2.27
CA GLU A 27 -0.39 5.06 -1.15
C GLU A 27 0.73 4.00 -1.20
N GLY A 28 0.38 2.74 -1.49
CA GLY A 28 1.36 1.66 -1.60
C GLY A 28 2.30 1.83 -2.80
N ALA A 29 1.78 2.23 -3.95
CA ALA A 29 2.62 2.55 -5.11
C ALA A 29 3.64 3.65 -4.79
N GLN A 30 3.23 4.68 -4.03
CA GLN A 30 4.15 5.70 -3.54
C GLN A 30 5.15 5.17 -2.49
N LEU A 31 4.70 4.33 -1.54
CA LEU A 31 5.54 3.76 -0.48
C LEU A 31 6.70 2.94 -1.06
N TYR A 32 6.41 2.10 -2.06
CA TYR A 32 7.41 1.26 -2.73
C TYR A 32 8.08 1.93 -3.93
N SER A 33 7.73 3.19 -4.25
CA SER A 33 8.20 3.90 -5.45
C SER A 33 7.97 3.10 -6.75
N LEU A 34 6.82 2.44 -6.86
CA LEU A 34 6.41 1.62 -8.02
C LEU A 34 5.30 2.29 -8.82
N GLY A 35 5.16 1.90 -10.09
CA GLY A 35 3.99 2.24 -10.90
C GLY A 35 2.71 1.66 -10.30
N LEU A 36 1.58 2.36 -10.44
CA LEU A 36 0.30 1.92 -9.88
C LEU A 36 -0.14 0.54 -10.39
N HIS A 37 0.07 0.27 -11.68
CA HIS A 37 -0.25 -1.03 -12.28
C HIS A 37 0.66 -2.13 -11.74
N THR A 38 1.97 -1.86 -11.69
CA THR A 38 2.97 -2.80 -11.15
C THR A 38 2.68 -3.15 -9.69
N PHE A 39 2.38 -2.16 -8.85
CA PHE A 39 2.01 -2.39 -7.46
C PHE A 39 0.69 -3.18 -7.33
N GLN A 40 -0.27 -2.96 -8.24
CA GLN A 40 -1.50 -3.75 -8.28
C GLN A 40 -1.25 -5.21 -8.64
N GLU A 41 -0.34 -5.48 -9.58
CA GLU A 41 0.05 -6.85 -9.97
C GLU A 41 0.76 -7.55 -8.83
N ILE A 42 1.78 -6.92 -8.25
CA ILE A 42 2.52 -7.44 -7.08
C ILE A 42 1.56 -7.72 -5.92
N ALA A 43 0.64 -6.81 -5.60
CA ALA A 43 -0.31 -7.02 -4.52
C ALA A 43 -1.24 -8.22 -4.76
N LYS A 44 -1.63 -8.47 -6.02
CA LYS A 44 -2.44 -9.64 -6.39
C LYS A 44 -1.63 -10.92 -6.31
N GLU A 45 -0.39 -10.92 -6.82
CA GLU A 45 0.51 -12.07 -6.77
C GLU A 45 0.89 -12.45 -5.34
N ALA A 46 1.17 -11.44 -4.50
CA ALA A 46 1.41 -11.58 -3.06
C ALA A 46 0.17 -11.99 -2.25
N ASN A 47 -1.00 -12.11 -2.89
CA ASN A 47 -2.29 -12.37 -2.25
C ASN A 47 -2.54 -11.43 -1.04
N ALA A 48 -2.17 -10.16 -1.23
CA ALA A 48 -2.18 -9.11 -0.21
C ALA A 48 -3.39 -8.17 -0.34
N VAL A 49 -4.31 -8.44 -1.28
CA VAL A 49 -5.48 -7.60 -1.58
C VAL A 49 -6.68 -7.98 -0.71
N TYR A 50 -7.17 -7.03 0.07
CA TYR A 50 -8.36 -7.13 0.91
C TYR A 50 -9.48 -6.24 0.38
N ARG A 51 -10.62 -6.84 0.06
CA ARG A 51 -11.83 -6.11 -0.36
C ARG A 51 -12.70 -5.82 0.87
N VAL A 52 -12.77 -4.55 1.26
CA VAL A 52 -13.60 -4.09 2.37
C VAL A 52 -14.70 -3.18 1.84
N LYS A 53 -15.93 -3.70 1.77
CA LYS A 53 -17.09 -3.01 1.17
C LYS A 53 -16.78 -2.55 -0.27
N ARG A 54 -16.64 -1.24 -0.48
CA ARG A 54 -16.35 -0.60 -1.77
C ARG A 54 -14.90 -0.11 -1.88
N CYS A 55 -14.04 -0.49 -0.94
CA CYS A 55 -12.65 -0.08 -0.88
C CYS A 55 -11.73 -1.30 -0.99
N ILE A 56 -10.55 -1.08 -1.57
CA ILE A 56 -9.49 -2.07 -1.63
C ILE A 56 -8.35 -1.60 -0.73
N LEU A 57 -7.90 -2.51 0.12
CA LEU A 57 -6.75 -2.35 1.00
C LEU A 57 -5.70 -3.39 0.62
N VAL A 58 -4.44 -3.02 0.69
CA VAL A 58 -3.29 -3.88 0.46
C VAL A 58 -2.53 -4.02 1.77
N ASN A 59 -2.23 -5.24 2.18
CA ASN A 59 -1.38 -5.50 3.34
C ASN A 59 0.09 -5.39 2.93
N THR A 60 0.82 -4.45 3.53
CA THR A 60 2.23 -4.21 3.20
C THR A 60 3.13 -5.36 3.64
N GLU A 61 2.87 -5.99 4.78
CA GLU A 61 3.70 -7.08 5.30
C GLU A 61 3.76 -8.27 4.33
N LYS A 62 2.63 -8.59 3.69
CA LYS A 62 2.58 -9.64 2.67
C LYS A 62 3.28 -9.26 1.37
N VAL A 63 3.25 -7.97 1.03
CA VAL A 63 3.98 -7.46 -0.13
C VAL A 63 5.48 -7.50 0.14
N ASP A 64 5.92 -7.14 1.34
CA ASP A 64 7.32 -7.24 1.78
C ASP A 64 7.80 -8.70 1.71
N GLU A 65 7.05 -9.63 2.30
CA GLU A 65 7.35 -11.08 2.25
C GLU A 65 7.44 -11.59 0.80
N TYR A 66 6.54 -11.14 -0.08
CA TYR A 66 6.60 -11.47 -1.50
C TYR A 66 7.87 -10.93 -2.18
N LEU A 67 8.19 -9.66 -1.96
CA LEU A 67 9.36 -9.02 -2.57
C LEU A 67 10.68 -9.62 -2.07
N GLU A 68 10.79 -9.96 -0.78
CA GLU A 68 11.96 -10.63 -0.21
C GLU A 68 12.17 -12.02 -0.85
N ASN A 69 11.11 -12.80 -1.01
CA ASN A 69 11.17 -14.12 -1.65
C ASN A 69 11.51 -14.05 -3.15
N PHE A 70 11.19 -12.95 -3.84
CA PHE A 70 11.54 -12.76 -5.26
C PHE A 70 12.98 -12.29 -5.49
N CYS A 71 13.68 -11.82 -4.44
CA CYS A 71 15.06 -11.32 -4.56
C CYS A 71 16.12 -12.44 -4.46
N GLU A 72 15.76 -13.66 -4.04
CA GLU A 72 16.66 -14.83 -3.94
C GLU A 72 16.81 -15.66 -5.23
N ALA A 73 16.52 -15.09 -6.42
CA ALA A 73 16.71 -15.76 -7.71
C ALA A 73 17.93 -15.24 -8.49
#